data_AF-A0A6B3FVY8-F1
#
_entry.id   AF-A0A6B3FVY8-F1
#
_cell.length_a   1.000
_cell.length_b   1.000
_cell.length_c   1.000
_cell.angle_alpha   90.00
_cell.angle_beta   90.00
_cell.angle_gamma   90.00
#
_symmetry.space_group_name_H-M   'P 1'
#
loop_
_entity.id
_entity.type
_entity.pdbx_description
1 polymer ?
#
loop_
_entity_poly.entity_id
_entity_poly.type
_entity_poly.pdbx_seq_one_letter_code
_entity_poly.pdbx_strand_id
1 'polypeptide(L)' 'MAGTVTMYSTTWCGYCRRLKSQMDREGIAYNEVNIEHDPESA' A
#
# COMPACT_ATOMS: atom_id res chain seq x y z
N MET A 1 1.16 -12.40 -17.30
CA MET A 1 0.85 -12.45 -15.86
C MET A 1 0.52 -11.04 -15.44
N ALA A 2 -0.67 -10.80 -14.89
CA ALA A 2 -0.96 -9.50 -14.29
C ALA A 2 -0.04 -9.36 -13.09
N GLY A 3 0.84 -8.34 -13.08
CA GLY A 3 1.69 -8.07 -11.94
C GLY A 3 0.83 -7.71 -10.73
N THR A 4 1.09 -8.33 -9.59
CA THR A 4 0.46 -7.98 -8.32
C THR A 4 1.06 -6.66 -7.82
N VAL A 5 0.22 -5.67 -7.52
CA VAL A 5 0.67 -4.39 -6.96
C VAL A 5 0.97 -4.58 -5.47
N THR A 6 2.20 -4.29 -5.03
CA THR A 6 2.54 -4.23 -3.61
C THR A 6 2.62 -2.76 -3.19
N MET A 7 1.77 -2.35 -2.27
CA MET A 7 1.73 -1.00 -1.72
C MET A 7 2.45 -0.96 -0.38
N TYR A 8 3.63 -0.35 -0.37
CA TYR A 8 4.33 -0.03 0.87
C TYR A 8 3.72 1.25 1.48
N SER A 9 3.37 1.19 2.75
CA SER A 9 2.66 2.26 3.44
C SER A 9 3.14 2.44 4.88
N THR A 10 2.79 3.58 5.45
CA THR A 10 2.92 3.88 6.89
C THR A 10 1.58 4.44 7.40
N THR A 11 1.31 4.31 8.70
CA THR A 11 0.07 4.77 9.34
C THR A 11 -0.10 6.29 9.30
N TRP A 12 0.99 7.06 9.29
CA TRP A 12 0.95 8.52 9.16
C TRP A 12 1.00 9.01 7.71
N CYS A 13 1.24 8.14 6.72
CA CYS A 13 1.29 8.54 5.32
C CYS A 13 -0.11 8.79 4.76
N GLY A 14 -0.55 10.06 4.79
CA GLY A 14 -1.80 10.50 4.19
C GLY A 14 -1.91 10.21 2.68
N TYR A 15 -0.79 10.20 1.96
CA TYR A 15 -0.74 9.85 0.54
C TYR A 15 -1.04 8.38 0.29
N CYS A 16 -0.49 7.50 1.12
CA CYS A 16 -0.69 6.05 1.05
C CYS A 16 -2.18 5.73 1.27
N ARG A 17 -2.81 6.40 2.25
CA ARG A 17 -4.26 6.28 2.48
C ARG A 17 -5.10 6.74 1.28
N ARG A 18 -4.69 7.81 0.60
CA ARG A 18 -5.37 8.29 -0.61
C ARG A 18 -5.21 7.31 -1.78
N LEU A 19 -4.00 6.80 -2.00
CA LEU A 19 -3.71 5.81 -3.03
C LEU A 19 -4.53 4.53 -2.82
N LYS A 20 -4.56 4.02 -1.59
CA LYS A 20 -5.39 2.88 -1.16
C LYS A 20 -6.85 3.06 -1.54
N SER A 21 -7.42 4.23 -1.23
CA SER A 21 -8.81 4.54 -1.56
C SER A 21 -9.07 4.62 -3.06
N GLN A 22 -8.08 5.00 -3.88
CA GLN A 22 -8.24 5.00 -5.34
C GLN A 22 -8.19 3.58 -5.89
N MET A 23 -7.22 2.77 -5.44
CA MET A 23 -7.09 1.37 -5.83
C MET A 23 -8.35 0.56 -5.47
N ASP A 24 -8.90 0.77 -4.28
CA ASP A 24 -10.14 0.15 -3.82
C ASP A 24 -11.34 0.53 -4.71
N ARG A 25 -11.47 1.81 -5.06
CA ARG A 25 -12.52 2.30 -5.97
C ARG A 25 -12.42 1.74 -7.38
N GLU A 26 -11.21 1.53 -7.87
CA GLU A 26 -10.96 0.95 -9.20
C GLU A 26 -10.97 -0.59 -9.18
N GLY A 27 -11.14 -1.23 -8.02
CA GLY A 27 -11.12 -2.68 -7.88
C GLY A 27 -9.75 -3.31 -8.17
N ILE A 28 -8.68 -2.54 -8.00
CA ILE A 28 -7.30 -3.01 -8.20
C ILE A 28 -6.90 -3.83 -6.99
N ALA A 29 -6.54 -5.10 -7.20
CA ALA A 29 -5.97 -5.93 -6.15
C ALA A 29 -4.55 -5.46 -5.83
N TYR A 30 -4.29 -5.17 -4.56
CA TYR A 30 -2.97 -4.82 -4.05
C TYR A 30 -2.67 -5.54 -2.74
N ASN A 31 -1.38 -5.76 -2.48
CA ASN A 31 -0.87 -6.24 -1.19
C ASN A 31 -0.34 -5.05 -0.39
N GLU A 32 -0.94 -4.74 0.75
CA GLU A 32 -0.46 -3.66 1.62
C GLU A 32 0.62 -4.17 2.58
N VAL A 33 1.77 -3.51 2.58
CA VAL A 33 2.89 -3.77 3.51
C VAL A 33 3.09 -2.51 4.34
N ASN A 34 2.91 -2.60 5.66
CA ASN A 34 3.16 -1.50 6.58
C ASN A 34 4.61 -1.55 7.07
N ILE A 35 5.44 -0.63 6.58
CA ILE A 35 6.89 -0.61 6.87
C ILE A 35 7.25 -0.01 8.23
N GLU A 36 6.30 0.53 8.99
CA GLU A 36 6.58 1.05 10.35
C GLU A 36 6.78 -0.04 11.39
N HIS A 37 6.23 -1.22 11.13
CA HIS A 37 6.41 -2.38 12.00
C HIS A 37 7.58 -3.27 11.57
N ASP A 38 8.25 -2.90 10.49
CA ASP A 38 9.35 -3.65 9.89
C ASP A 38 10.67 -2.89 10.09
N PRO A 39 11.46 -3.22 11.14
CA PRO A 39 12.77 -2.61 11.37
C PRO A 39 13.80 -2.92 10.27
N GLU A 40 13.46 -3.83 9.34
CA GLU A 40 14.28 -4.24 8.20
C GLU A 40 13.98 -3.43 6.91
N SER A 41 12.95 -2.57 6.92
CA SER A 41 12.57 -1.70 5.78
C SER A 41 12.96 -0.21 5.96
N ALA A 42 13.80 0.10 6.96
CA ALA A 42 14.31 1.45 7.25
C ALA A 42 15.43 1.89 6.30
#